data_AF-A0A7L9WL56-F1
#
_entry.id   AF-A0A7L9WL56-F1
#
_cell.length_a   1.000
_cell.length_b   1.000
_cell.length_c   1.000
_cell.angle_alpha   90.00
_cell.angle_beta   90.00
_cell.angle_gamma   90.00
#
_symmetry.space_group_name_H-M   'P 1'
#
loop_
_entity.id
_entity.type
_entity.pdbx_description
1 polymer ?
#
loop_
_entity_poly.entity_id
_entity_poly.type
_entity_poly.pdbx_seq_one_letter_code
_entity_poly.pdbx_strand_id
1 'polypeptide(L)'
;MPKYVKTASLLLLIAVAGCTPQTPYERYKSGTPLRSFPYKTGANAASSNRAITDCEVTAAQRVPQQLVIQTTPTYVTPTQTQCNRYGTQTFCNTTGGQVMGGETYSRDANAGLRSRVYGQCMADKGYTFVDIPACPQGTPLMGSFAEAKLRPLSRNTCYLVTPNGTMAVGNLGT
;
A
#
# COMPACT_ATOMS: atom_id res chain seq x y z
N MET A 1 -58.89 26.09 -16.83
CA MET A 1 -57.90 25.16 -17.41
C MET A 1 -56.50 25.51 -16.90
N PRO A 2 -55.97 24.86 -15.83
CA PRO A 2 -54.59 25.03 -15.41
C PRO A 2 -53.70 23.90 -15.94
N LYS A 3 -52.55 24.25 -16.54
CA LYS A 3 -51.56 23.31 -17.10
C LYS A 3 -50.61 22.82 -16.01
N TYR A 4 -50.50 21.49 -15.86
CA TYR A 4 -49.56 20.81 -14.97
C TYR A 4 -48.15 20.83 -15.57
N VAL A 5 -47.19 21.47 -14.90
CA VAL A 5 -45.77 21.41 -15.26
C VAL A 5 -45.15 20.22 -14.51
N LYS A 6 -44.74 19.18 -15.25
CA LYS A 6 -43.99 18.05 -14.68
C LYS A 6 -42.52 18.44 -14.57
N THR A 7 -42.06 18.77 -13.37
CA THR A 7 -40.63 18.83 -13.06
C THR A 7 -40.09 17.40 -12.97
N ALA A 8 -39.33 16.99 -13.98
CA ALA A 8 -38.58 15.73 -13.96
C ALA A 8 -37.35 15.90 -13.07
N SER A 9 -37.39 15.30 -11.87
CA SER A 9 -36.23 15.21 -10.98
C SER A 9 -35.18 14.27 -11.57
N LEU A 10 -34.04 14.83 -11.96
CA LEU A 10 -32.87 14.09 -12.41
C LEU A 10 -32.10 13.59 -11.17
N LEU A 11 -32.30 12.34 -10.79
CA LEU A 11 -31.51 11.66 -9.76
C LEU A 11 -30.11 11.37 -10.30
N LEU A 12 -29.14 12.20 -9.92
CA LEU A 12 -27.73 12.00 -10.22
C LEU A 12 -27.16 10.91 -9.29
N LEU A 13 -27.06 9.68 -9.79
CA LEU A 13 -26.40 8.57 -9.09
C LEU A 13 -24.89 8.79 -9.08
N ILE A 14 -24.36 9.26 -7.96
CA ILE A 14 -22.91 9.33 -7.71
C ILE A 14 -22.43 7.91 -7.40
N ALA A 15 -21.79 7.26 -8.37
CA ALA A 15 -21.11 5.99 -8.16
C ALA A 15 -19.89 6.21 -7.26
N VAL A 16 -19.99 5.76 -6.01
CA VAL A 16 -18.88 5.76 -5.06
C VAL A 16 -17.89 4.70 -5.52
N ALA A 17 -16.85 5.09 -6.26
CA ALA A 17 -15.71 4.23 -6.54
C ALA A 17 -14.94 4.02 -5.22
N GLY A 18 -15.30 2.98 -4.46
CA GLY A 18 -14.50 2.52 -3.35
C GLY A 18 -13.13 2.07 -3.87
N CYS A 19 -12.05 2.46 -3.19
CA CYS A 19 -10.72 1.96 -3.47
C CYS A 19 -10.67 0.45 -3.18
N THR A 20 -11.02 -0.39 -4.16
CA THR A 20 -10.79 -1.83 -4.05
C THR A 20 -9.28 -2.07 -4.05
N PRO A 21 -8.74 -2.90 -3.15
CA PRO A 21 -7.32 -3.23 -3.16
C PRO A 21 -6.97 -3.87 -4.51
N GLN A 22 -6.06 -3.23 -5.25
CA GLN A 22 -5.68 -3.71 -6.56
C GLN A 22 -5.02 -5.09 -6.46
N THR A 23 -5.47 -6.04 -7.28
CA THR A 23 -4.85 -7.37 -7.35
C THR A 23 -3.40 -7.26 -7.87
N PRO A 24 -2.52 -8.23 -7.58
CA PRO A 24 -1.17 -8.25 -8.14
C PRO A 24 -1.15 -8.13 -9.67
N TYR A 25 -2.14 -8.74 -10.33
CA TYR A 25 -2.31 -8.66 -11.77
C TYR A 25 -2.72 -7.26 -12.25
N GLU A 26 -3.60 -6.56 -11.53
CA GLU A 26 -3.97 -5.17 -11.82
C GLU A 26 -2.79 -4.21 -11.65
N ARG A 27 -1.97 -4.40 -10.60
CA ARG A 27 -0.74 -3.62 -10.39
C ARG A 27 0.28 -3.83 -11.50
N TYR A 28 0.41 -5.07 -11.99
CA TYR A 28 1.21 -5.38 -13.16
C TYR A 28 0.67 -4.67 -14.42
N LYS A 29 -0.64 -4.76 -14.70
CA LYS A 29 -1.23 -4.10 -15.87
C LYS A 29 -1.09 -2.58 -15.85
N SER A 30 -1.10 -1.96 -14.67
CA SER A 30 -0.90 -0.51 -14.52
C SER A 30 0.55 -0.06 -14.68
N GLY A 31 1.49 -1.00 -14.93
CA GLY A 31 2.91 -0.69 -15.10
C GLY A 31 3.62 -0.36 -13.79
N THR A 32 3.03 -0.67 -12.63
CA THR A 32 3.63 -0.36 -11.33
C THR A 32 4.90 -1.21 -11.15
N PRO A 33 6.07 -0.64 -10.81
CA PRO A 33 7.25 -1.46 -10.56
C PRO A 33 7.11 -2.27 -9.27
N LEU A 34 7.70 -3.47 -9.23
CA LEU A 34 7.98 -4.17 -7.99
C LEU A 34 9.04 -3.38 -7.24
N ARG A 35 8.73 -2.94 -6.02
CA ARG A 35 9.64 -2.17 -5.18
C ARG A 35 10.40 -3.09 -4.24
N SER A 36 11.69 -2.81 -4.04
CA SER A 36 12.52 -3.51 -3.04
C SER A 36 12.44 -5.03 -3.16
N PHE A 37 12.53 -5.55 -4.39
CA PHE A 37 12.53 -6.99 -4.64
C PHE A 37 13.92 -7.58 -4.28
N PRO A 38 14.00 -8.63 -3.44
CA PRO A 38 15.27 -9.26 -3.12
C PRO A 38 15.80 -10.05 -4.33
N TYR A 39 16.90 -9.58 -4.90
CA TYR A 39 17.49 -10.14 -6.10
C TYR A 39 18.90 -10.65 -5.84
N LYS A 40 19.18 -11.86 -6.32
CA LYS A 40 20.50 -12.47 -6.34
C LYS A 40 20.64 -13.32 -7.59
N THR A 41 21.65 -13.05 -8.40
CA THR A 41 21.92 -13.83 -9.60
C THR A 41 22.19 -15.29 -9.24
N GLY A 42 21.57 -16.21 -9.99
CA GLY A 42 21.63 -17.64 -9.76
C GLY A 42 20.72 -18.16 -8.65
N ALA A 43 20.04 -17.29 -7.88
CA ALA A 43 19.13 -17.72 -6.83
C ALA A 43 17.82 -18.26 -7.41
N ASN A 44 17.31 -19.33 -6.80
CA ASN A 44 16.01 -19.91 -7.09
C ASN A 44 14.97 -19.52 -6.04
N ALA A 45 13.68 -19.64 -6.38
CA ALA A 45 12.58 -19.28 -5.49
C ALA A 45 12.70 -19.95 -4.10
N ALA A 46 13.07 -21.23 -4.06
CA ALA A 46 13.25 -21.95 -2.80
C ALA A 46 14.41 -21.39 -1.97
N SER A 47 15.55 -21.06 -2.58
CA SER A 47 16.71 -20.47 -1.92
C SER A 47 16.46 -19.03 -1.46
N SER A 48 15.68 -18.25 -2.22
CA SER A 48 15.23 -16.92 -1.84
C SER A 48 14.31 -16.99 -0.63
N ASN A 49 13.30 -17.87 -0.67
CA ASN A 49 12.37 -18.03 0.45
C ASN A 49 13.09 -18.48 1.72
N ARG A 50 14.03 -19.43 1.63
CA ARG A 50 14.85 -19.84 2.78
C ARG A 50 15.68 -18.69 3.33
N ALA A 51 16.31 -17.90 2.48
CA ALA A 51 17.11 -16.76 2.91
C ALA A 51 16.26 -15.68 3.59
N ILE A 52 15.09 -15.38 3.01
CA ILE A 52 14.11 -14.44 3.58
C ILE A 52 13.68 -14.92 4.97
N THR A 53 13.19 -16.15 5.10
CA THR A 53 12.72 -16.69 6.38
C THR A 53 13.83 -16.72 7.44
N ASP A 54 15.04 -17.14 7.07
CA ASP A 54 16.18 -17.15 7.98
C ASP A 54 16.56 -15.74 8.47
N CYS A 55 16.54 -14.75 7.56
CA CYS A 55 16.81 -13.37 7.92
C CYS A 55 15.68 -12.71 8.72
N GLU A 56 14.42 -13.07 8.47
CA GLU A 56 13.27 -12.62 9.27
C GLU A 56 13.38 -13.14 10.72
N VAL A 57 13.67 -14.44 10.88
CA VAL A 57 13.88 -15.06 12.20
C VAL A 57 15.07 -14.44 12.91
N THR A 58 16.20 -14.27 12.22
CA THR A 58 17.40 -13.64 12.79
C THR A 58 17.12 -12.21 13.24
N ALA A 59 16.42 -11.42 12.41
CA ALA A 59 16.08 -10.04 12.74
C ALA A 59 15.11 -9.97 13.92
N ALA A 60 14.12 -10.87 14.00
CA ALA A 60 13.19 -10.95 15.12
C ALA A 60 13.87 -11.36 16.43
N GLN A 61 14.85 -12.27 16.39
CA GLN A 61 15.62 -12.69 17.56
C GLN A 61 16.57 -11.60 18.07
N ARG A 62 17.28 -10.93 17.16
CA ARG A 62 18.25 -9.87 17.51
C ARG A 62 17.58 -8.56 17.91
N VAL A 63 16.43 -8.26 17.32
CA VAL A 63 15.67 -7.03 17.55
C VAL A 63 14.22 -7.41 17.91
N PRO A 64 13.96 -7.75 19.18
CA PRO A 64 12.63 -8.06 19.64
C PRO A 64 11.67 -6.88 19.44
N GLN A 65 10.40 -7.21 19.25
CA GLN A 65 9.33 -6.23 19.16
C GLN A 65 9.21 -5.44 20.47
N GLN A 66 9.05 -4.12 20.36
CA GLN A 66 8.79 -3.24 21.50
C GLN A 66 7.55 -2.41 21.23
N LEU A 67 6.40 -2.88 21.71
CA LEU A 67 5.15 -2.15 21.58
C LEU A 67 5.09 -0.98 22.56
N VAL A 68 4.90 0.22 22.03
CA VAL A 68 4.68 1.45 22.78
C VAL A 68 3.26 1.93 22.49
N ILE A 69 2.51 2.19 23.56
CA ILE A 69 1.17 2.76 23.47
C ILE A 69 1.30 4.28 23.53
N GLN A 70 0.68 4.98 22.58
CA GLN A 70 0.65 6.43 22.51
C GLN A 70 -0.80 6.88 22.33
N THR A 71 -1.13 8.02 22.95
CA THR A 71 -2.45 8.64 22.82
C THR A 71 -2.27 10.00 22.18
N THR A 72 -3.02 10.28 21.11
CA THR A 72 -3.03 11.61 20.50
C THR A 72 -3.59 12.63 21.49
N PRO A 73 -3.10 13.88 21.49
CA PRO A 73 -3.63 14.91 22.35
C PRO A 73 -5.11 15.18 22.04
N THR A 74 -5.86 15.56 23.06
CA THR A 74 -7.28 15.91 22.95
C THR A 74 -7.46 17.42 22.92
N TYR A 75 -8.28 17.91 21.99
CA TYR A 75 -8.64 19.32 21.89
C TYR A 75 -10.15 19.48 21.72
N VAL A 76 -10.71 20.55 22.27
CA VAL A 76 -12.15 20.86 22.16
C VAL A 76 -12.31 22.05 21.23
N THR A 77 -13.17 21.93 20.22
CA THR A 77 -13.49 23.07 19.35
C THR A 77 -14.26 24.13 20.14
N PRO A 78 -13.93 25.42 20.01
CA PRO A 78 -14.63 26.47 20.76
C PRO A 78 -16.12 26.49 20.45
N THR A 79 -16.96 26.59 21.50
CA THR A 79 -18.40 26.77 21.35
C THR A 79 -18.71 28.21 20.98
N GLN A 80 -19.45 28.42 19.89
CA GLN A 80 -19.89 29.74 19.43
C GLN A 80 -21.41 29.74 19.30
N THR A 81 -22.08 30.69 19.95
CA THR A 81 -23.53 30.89 19.83
C THR A 81 -23.80 32.23 19.17
N GLN A 82 -24.48 32.22 18.02
CA GLN A 82 -24.99 33.41 17.37
C GLN A 82 -26.50 33.46 17.49
N CYS A 83 -27.01 34.57 18.01
CA CYS A 83 -28.43 34.84 18.12
C CYS A 83 -28.82 35.99 17.18
N ASN A 84 -29.82 35.78 16.35
CA ASN A 84 -30.41 36.78 15.48
C ASN A 84 -31.87 37.04 15.89
N ARG A 85 -32.26 38.31 15.96
CA ARG A 85 -33.63 38.70 16.32
C ARG A 85 -34.41 39.13 15.09
N TYR A 86 -35.56 38.51 14.86
CA TYR A 86 -36.53 38.88 13.82
C TYR A 86 -37.86 39.23 14.48
N GLY A 87 -38.22 40.52 14.46
CA GLY A 87 -39.42 41.02 15.15
C GLY A 87 -39.36 40.81 16.67
N THR A 88 -40.32 40.06 17.22
CA THR A 88 -40.38 39.66 18.62
C THR A 88 -39.70 38.32 18.91
N GLN A 89 -39.24 37.59 17.89
CA GLN A 89 -38.62 36.26 18.03
C GLN A 89 -37.10 36.35 17.97
N THR A 90 -36.42 35.53 18.79
CA THR A 90 -34.96 35.40 18.79
C THR A 90 -34.58 33.97 18.42
N PHE A 91 -33.71 33.81 17.43
CA PHE A 91 -33.21 32.52 16.94
C PHE A 91 -31.73 32.41 17.24
N CYS A 92 -31.32 31.37 17.94
CA CYS A 92 -29.92 31.13 18.29
C CYS A 92 -29.41 29.83 17.68
N ASN A 93 -28.25 29.89 17.02
CA ASN A 93 -27.51 28.74 16.53
C ASN A 93 -26.20 28.60 17.30
N THR A 94 -25.97 27.42 17.87
CA THR A 94 -24.71 27.06 18.54
C THR A 94 -23.93 26.07 17.69
N THR A 95 -22.63 26.34 17.50
CA THR A 95 -21.70 25.47 16.77
C THR A 95 -20.44 25.23 17.61
N GLY A 96 -19.68 24.17 17.30
CA GLY A 96 -18.49 23.79 18.05
C GLY A 96 -18.78 22.87 19.25
N GLY A 97 -17.83 22.77 20.18
CA GLY A 97 -17.91 21.88 21.35
C GLY A 97 -17.53 20.43 21.08
N GLN A 98 -17.01 20.12 19.88
CA GLN A 98 -16.56 18.78 19.53
C GLN A 98 -15.18 18.50 20.15
N VAL A 99 -15.04 17.32 20.74
CA VAL A 99 -13.76 16.78 21.18
C VAL A 99 -13.10 16.08 19.99
N MET A 100 -11.87 16.47 19.66
CA MET A 100 -11.05 15.88 18.60
C MET A 100 -9.79 15.27 19.22
N GLY A 101 -9.32 14.16 18.65
CA GLY A 101 -8.16 13.44 19.16
C GLY A 101 -8.48 12.50 20.32
N GLY A 102 -7.45 12.06 21.05
CA GLY A 102 -7.57 11.04 22.10
C GLY A 102 -7.50 9.60 21.58
N GLU A 103 -7.20 9.41 20.30
CA GLU A 103 -6.98 8.07 19.74
C GLU A 103 -5.75 7.44 20.39
N THR A 104 -5.94 6.25 20.94
CA THR A 104 -4.84 5.43 21.45
C THR A 104 -4.41 4.44 20.38
N TYR A 105 -3.12 4.43 20.07
CA TYR A 105 -2.53 3.50 19.10
C TYR A 105 -1.28 2.84 19.68
N SER A 106 -0.97 1.64 19.17
CA SER A 106 0.23 0.90 19.53
C SER A 106 1.18 0.90 18.36
N ARG A 107 2.46 1.20 18.62
CA ARG A 107 3.52 1.21 17.62
C ARG A 107 4.69 0.36 18.09
N ASP A 108 5.24 -0.46 17.21
CA ASP A 108 6.53 -1.09 17.46
C ASP A 108 7.66 -0.07 17.27
N ALA A 109 8.30 0.32 18.36
CA ALA A 109 9.43 1.25 18.37
C ALA A 109 10.65 0.68 17.63
N ASN A 110 10.81 -0.65 17.64
CA ASN A 110 11.97 -1.33 17.08
C ASN A 110 11.78 -1.78 15.63
N ALA A 111 10.60 -1.58 15.04
CA ALA A 111 10.28 -2.04 13.68
C ALA A 111 11.33 -1.60 12.66
N GLY A 112 11.73 -0.33 12.69
CA GLY A 112 12.72 0.21 11.76
C GLY A 112 14.12 -0.40 11.93
N LEU A 113 14.57 -0.64 13.17
CA LEU A 113 15.85 -1.31 13.42
C LEU A 113 15.81 -2.77 12.95
N ARG A 114 14.70 -3.48 13.23
CA ARG A 114 14.50 -4.85 12.79
C ARG A 114 14.51 -4.97 11.27
N SER A 115 13.88 -4.05 10.54
CA SER A 115 13.95 -3.99 9.07
C SER A 115 15.39 -3.77 8.56
N ARG A 116 16.20 -2.95 9.26
CA ARG A 116 17.62 -2.76 8.90
C ARG A 116 18.44 -4.03 9.11
N VAL A 117 18.24 -4.74 10.23
CA VAL A 117 18.95 -6.00 10.51
C VAL A 117 18.56 -7.09 9.51
N TYR A 118 17.28 -7.16 9.12
CA TYR A 118 16.84 -8.02 8.01
C TYR A 118 17.58 -7.67 6.71
N GLY A 119 17.65 -6.38 6.37
CA GLY A 119 18.36 -5.92 5.17
C GLY A 119 19.85 -6.26 5.18
N GLN A 120 20.52 -6.12 6.33
CA GLN A 120 21.92 -6.52 6.52
C GLN A 120 22.11 -8.02 6.32
N CYS A 121 21.28 -8.85 6.95
CA CYS A 121 21.33 -10.31 6.78
C CYS A 121 21.16 -10.73 5.32
N MET A 122 20.23 -10.10 4.60
CA MET A 122 20.02 -10.38 3.18
C MET A 122 21.25 -9.97 2.34
N ALA A 123 21.85 -8.82 2.64
CA ALA A 123 23.07 -8.35 2.00
C ALA A 123 24.26 -9.29 2.25
N ASP A 124 24.44 -9.78 3.48
CA ASP A 124 25.48 -10.74 3.84
C ASP A 124 25.31 -12.07 3.09
N LYS A 125 24.06 -12.46 2.79
CA LYS A 125 23.74 -13.61 1.94
C LYS A 125 23.88 -13.32 0.43
N GLY A 126 24.30 -12.12 0.05
CA GLY A 126 24.53 -11.69 -1.32
C GLY A 126 23.26 -11.29 -2.09
N TYR A 127 22.18 -10.92 -1.39
CA TYR A 127 21.00 -10.34 -2.01
C TYR A 127 21.10 -8.81 -2.04
N THR A 128 20.54 -8.23 -3.09
CA THR A 128 20.36 -6.79 -3.24
C THR A 128 18.89 -6.48 -3.44
N PHE A 129 18.38 -5.42 -2.83
CA PHE A 129 17.01 -4.96 -3.07
C PHE A 129 16.99 -4.04 -4.30
N VAL A 130 16.20 -4.42 -5.31
CA VAL A 130 16.10 -3.68 -6.57
C VAL A 130 14.65 -3.42 -6.92
N ASP A 131 14.43 -2.35 -7.67
CA ASP A 131 13.11 -2.07 -8.25
C ASP A 131 13.05 -2.68 -9.66
N ILE A 132 12.03 -3.51 -9.91
CA ILE A 132 11.88 -4.24 -11.17
C ILE A 132 10.65 -3.67 -11.91
N PRO A 133 10.82 -3.14 -13.14
CA PRO A 133 9.69 -2.62 -13.92
C PRO A 133 8.78 -3.75 -14.40
N ALA A 134 7.49 -3.45 -14.58
CA ALA A 134 6.57 -4.37 -15.24
C ALA A 134 6.98 -4.58 -16.70
N CYS A 135 6.83 -5.81 -17.21
CA CYS A 135 7.05 -6.08 -18.62
C CYS A 135 6.04 -5.33 -19.50
N PRO A 136 6.44 -4.81 -20.68
CA PRO A 136 5.51 -4.27 -21.65
C PRO A 136 4.47 -5.31 -22.05
N GLN A 137 3.25 -4.84 -22.35
CA GLN A 137 2.17 -5.76 -22.75
C GLN A 137 2.51 -6.47 -24.06
N GLY A 138 2.24 -7.77 -24.11
CA GLY A 138 2.49 -8.59 -25.29
C GLY A 138 3.95 -9.02 -25.47
N THR A 139 4.89 -8.61 -24.61
CA THR A 139 6.27 -9.10 -24.69
C THR A 139 6.42 -10.46 -24.00
N PRO A 140 6.87 -11.51 -24.70
CA PRO A 140 7.22 -12.76 -24.06
C PRO A 140 8.45 -12.56 -23.17
N LEU A 141 8.45 -13.15 -21.97
CA LEU A 141 9.67 -13.26 -21.18
C LEU A 141 10.55 -14.35 -21.77
N MET A 142 11.80 -14.02 -22.13
CA MET A 142 12.81 -15.02 -22.43
C MET A 142 13.31 -15.59 -21.10
N GLY A 143 12.78 -16.77 -20.77
CA GLY A 143 12.88 -17.37 -19.44
C GLY A 143 11.52 -17.32 -18.77
N SER A 144 10.95 -18.50 -18.49
CA SER A 144 9.60 -18.61 -17.97
C SER A 144 9.57 -18.51 -16.43
N PHE A 145 8.36 -18.49 -15.88
CA PHE A 145 8.03 -18.81 -14.49
C PHE A 145 8.72 -20.06 -13.90
N ALA A 146 9.36 -20.86 -14.75
CA ALA A 146 10.08 -22.09 -14.43
C ALA A 146 11.60 -22.00 -14.64
N GLU A 147 12.17 -20.83 -14.99
CA GLU A 147 13.62 -20.66 -14.81
C GLU A 147 13.90 -20.77 -13.32
N ALA A 148 14.44 -21.93 -12.94
CA ALA A 148 14.72 -22.20 -11.55
C ALA A 148 15.60 -21.08 -10.98
N LYS A 149 16.44 -20.41 -11.76
CA LYS A 149 17.39 -19.42 -11.26
C LYS A 149 17.23 -18.05 -11.92
N LEU A 150 17.35 -17.00 -11.11
CA LEU A 150 17.41 -15.62 -11.57
C LEU A 150 18.67 -15.39 -12.43
N ARG A 151 18.51 -14.73 -13.56
CA ARG A 151 19.61 -14.33 -14.45
C ARG A 151 20.43 -13.16 -13.84
N PRO A 152 21.51 -12.70 -14.50
CA PRO A 152 22.11 -11.41 -14.18
C PRO A 152 21.12 -10.27 -14.45
N LEU A 153 21.08 -9.28 -13.55
CA LEU A 153 20.24 -8.10 -13.70
C LEU A 153 20.67 -7.33 -14.96
N SER A 154 19.71 -6.91 -15.79
CA SER A 154 19.97 -6.15 -17.01
C SER A 154 18.90 -5.08 -17.22
N ARG A 155 19.10 -4.20 -18.20
CA ARG A 155 18.07 -3.22 -18.62
C ARG A 155 16.80 -3.87 -19.16
N ASN A 156 16.89 -5.13 -19.56
CA ASN A 156 15.77 -5.90 -20.09
C ASN A 156 15.07 -6.71 -18.98
N THR A 157 15.53 -6.62 -17.72
CA THR A 157 14.87 -7.35 -16.63
C THR A 157 13.55 -6.69 -16.28
N CYS A 158 12.47 -7.46 -16.34
CA CYS A 158 11.14 -7.02 -15.97
C CYS A 158 10.38 -8.17 -15.29
N TYR A 159 9.24 -7.86 -14.70
CA TYR A 159 8.37 -8.86 -14.08
C TYR A 159 7.02 -8.97 -14.79
N LEU A 160 6.44 -10.16 -14.77
CA LEU A 160 5.12 -10.46 -15.32
C LEU A 160 4.28 -11.19 -14.27
N VAL A 161 2.98 -10.90 -14.25
CA VAL A 161 2.01 -11.56 -13.37
C VAL A 161 0.90 -12.17 -14.25
N THR A 162 0.60 -13.45 -14.03
CA THR A 162 -0.53 -14.11 -14.70
C THR A 162 -1.87 -13.69 -14.08
N PRO A 163 -3.00 -13.85 -14.80
CA PRO A 163 -4.33 -13.66 -14.20
C PRO A 163 -4.56 -14.51 -12.94
N ASN A 164 -3.87 -15.65 -12.80
CA ASN A 164 -3.93 -16.53 -11.63
C ASN A 164 -3.05 -16.07 -10.47
N GLY A 165 -2.37 -14.92 -10.59
CA GLY A 165 -1.53 -14.35 -9.54
C GLY A 165 -0.10 -14.90 -9.47
N THR A 166 0.30 -15.77 -10.40
CA THR A 166 1.68 -16.27 -10.46
C THR A 166 2.59 -15.17 -11.01
N MET A 167 3.74 -14.96 -10.37
CA MET A 167 4.72 -13.93 -10.75
C MET A 167 6.01 -14.57 -11.29
N ALA A 168 6.58 -13.98 -12.34
CA ALA A 168 7.92 -14.28 -12.84
C ALA A 168 8.73 -13.00 -12.98
N VAL A 169 10.05 -13.14 -12.83
CA VAL A 169 11.04 -12.11 -13.13
C VAL A 169 12.00 -12.71 -14.15
N GLY A 170 12.19 -12.02 -15.27
CA GLY A 170 13.03 -12.49 -16.36
C GLY A 170 13.49 -11.35 -17.25
N ASN A 171 14.20 -11.67 -18.32
CA ASN A 171 14.58 -10.67 -19.33
C ASN A 171 13.55 -10.68 -20.47
N LEU A 172 13.29 -9.51 -21.05
CA LEU A 172 12.48 -9.38 -22.26
C LEU A 172 13.03 -10.29 -23.35
N GLY A 173 12.13 -11.03 -24.00
CA GLY A 173 12.46 -11.76 -25.20
C GLY A 173 12.60 -10.84 -26.39
N THR A 174 13.69 -10.99 -27.13
CA THR A 174 13.86 -10.41 -28.47
C THR A 174 12.97 -11.13 -29.47
#